data_AF-A0A940M1T0-F1
#
_entry.id   AF-A0A940M1T0-F1
#
_cell.length_a   1.000
_cell.length_b   1.000
_cell.length_c   1.000
_cell.angle_alpha   90.00
_cell.angle_beta   90.00
_cell.angle_gamma   90.00
#
_symmetry.space_group_name_H-M   'P 1'
#
loop_
_entity.id
_entity.type
_entity.pdbx_description
1 polymer ?
#
loop_
_entity_poly.entity_id
_entity_poly.type
_entity_poly.pdbx_seq_one_letter_code
_entity_poly.pdbx_strand_id
1 'polypeptide(L)'
;MELWLQHAAGFILLEDVRGYARGRIDPALDPVARAAAEKAIDDAVFGLMEVIDGFPAPLQNDRYRAALRMAVDLVDREADRTRVQINLAGGDGMAMGYHGWLAGDFGETPIVAGGQP
;
A
#
# COMPACT_ATOMS: atom_id res chain seq x y z
N MET A 1 -0.02 -13.22 13.48
CA MET A 1 -0.24 -11.91 12.82
C MET A 1 -1.04 -12.18 11.56
N GLU A 2 -2.10 -11.43 11.28
CA GLU A 2 -2.94 -11.68 10.09
C GLU A 2 -2.24 -11.11 8.85
N LEU A 3 -1.34 -11.91 8.27
CA LEU A 3 -0.54 -11.55 7.09
C LEU A 3 -1.41 -11.05 5.92
N TRP A 4 -2.58 -11.66 5.72
CA TRP A 4 -3.52 -11.27 4.68
C TRP A 4 -4.02 -9.82 4.84
N LEU A 5 -4.18 -9.32 6.07
CA LEU A 5 -4.67 -7.96 6.33
C LEU A 5 -3.57 -6.92 6.08
N GLN A 6 -2.30 -7.28 6.29
CA GLN A 6 -1.15 -6.47 5.86
C GLN A 6 -1.03 -6.42 4.34
N HIS A 7 -1.24 -7.55 3.66
CA HIS A 7 -1.31 -7.61 2.20
C HIS A 7 -2.47 -6.74 1.67
N ALA A 8 -3.63 -6.78 2.32
CA ALA A 8 -4.77 -5.93 1.95
C ALA A 8 -4.45 -4.43 2.08
N ALA A 9 -3.73 -4.04 3.14
CA ALA A 9 -3.26 -2.66 3.31
C ALA A 9 -2.30 -2.24 2.18
N GLY A 10 -1.35 -3.11 1.82
CA GLY A 10 -0.44 -2.87 0.70
C GLY A 10 -1.18 -2.75 -0.63
N PHE A 11 -2.18 -3.62 -0.84
CA PHE A 11 -2.99 -3.57 -2.05
C PHE A 11 -3.82 -2.29 -2.17
N ILE A 12 -4.43 -1.80 -1.07
CA ILE A 12 -5.13 -0.50 -1.04
C ILE A 12 -4.20 0.64 -1.46
N LEU A 13 -3.00 0.69 -0.87
CA LEU A 13 -2.00 1.71 -1.21
C LEU A 13 -1.58 1.64 -2.68
N LEU A 14 -1.41 0.42 -3.21
CA LEU A 14 -1.13 0.25 -4.64
C LEU A 14 -2.26 0.86 -5.47
N GLU A 15 -3.50 0.39 -5.33
CA GLU A 15 -4.60 0.85 -6.19
C GLU A 15 -4.86 2.34 -6.08
N ASP A 16 -4.96 2.86 -4.86
CA ASP A 16 -5.40 4.23 -4.64
C ASP A 16 -4.29 5.24 -4.97
N VAL A 17 -3.06 5.00 -4.49
CA VAL A 17 -1.94 5.93 -4.70
C VAL A 17 -1.43 5.84 -6.13
N ARG A 18 -1.21 4.62 -6.64
CA ARG A 18 -0.75 4.41 -8.03
C ARG A 18 -1.82 4.82 -9.02
N GLY A 19 -3.08 4.43 -8.80
CA GLY A 19 -4.19 4.77 -9.68
C GLY A 19 -4.38 6.27 -9.79
N TYR A 20 -4.34 6.98 -8.66
CA TYR A 20 -4.35 8.44 -8.63
C TYR A 20 -3.19 9.03 -9.43
N ALA A 21 -1.95 8.61 -9.17
CA ALA A 21 -0.77 9.17 -9.84
C ALA A 21 -0.75 8.89 -11.35
N ARG A 22 -1.14 7.68 -11.78
CA ARG A 22 -1.26 7.33 -13.20
C ARG A 22 -2.33 8.16 -13.90
N GLY A 23 -3.44 8.45 -13.22
CA GLY A 23 -4.49 9.34 -13.71
C GLY A 23 -4.05 10.81 -13.90
N ARG A 24 -2.88 11.19 -13.38
CA ARG A 24 -2.27 12.53 -13.53
C ARG A 24 -1.16 12.61 -14.58
N ILE A 25 -0.79 11.48 -15.20
CA ILE A 25 0.19 11.48 -16.29
C ILE A 25 -0.40 12.24 -17.48
N ASP A 26 0.36 13.18 -18.04
CA ASP A 26 -0.04 13.91 -19.24
C ASP A 26 -0.26 12.91 -20.40
N PRO A 27 -1.47 12.85 -20.99
CA PRO A 27 -1.78 11.93 -22.08
C PRO A 27 -0.99 12.22 -23.36
N ALA A 28 -0.36 13.39 -23.49
CA ALA A 28 0.45 13.77 -24.63
C ALA A 28 1.91 13.28 -24.56
N LEU A 29 2.34 12.67 -23.43
CA LEU A 29 3.69 12.11 -23.32
C LEU A 29 3.92 11.01 -24.35
N ASP A 30 5.14 10.99 -24.91
CA ASP A 30 5.55 9.88 -25.75
C ASP A 30 5.63 8.56 -24.93
N PRO A 31 5.60 7.40 -25.59
CA PRO A 31 5.59 6.11 -24.90
C PRO A 31 6.78 5.87 -23.96
N VAL A 32 7.96 6.40 -24.28
CA VAL A 32 9.17 6.22 -23.47
C VAL A 32 9.06 7.06 -22.20
N ALA A 33 8.69 8.34 -22.33
CA ALA A 33 8.46 9.24 -21.20
C ALA A 33 7.33 8.72 -20.29
N ARG A 34 6.26 8.19 -20.89
CA ARG A 34 5.14 7.60 -20.15
C ARG A 34 5.58 6.38 -19.34
N ALA A 35 6.32 5.46 -19.94
CA ALA A 35 6.82 4.27 -19.24
C ALA A 35 7.78 4.64 -18.09
N ALA A 36 8.63 5.65 -18.29
CA ALA A 36 9.51 6.15 -17.24
C ALA A 36 8.72 6.76 -16.06
N ALA A 37 7.65 7.51 -16.35
CA ALA A 37 6.77 8.07 -15.34
C ALA A 37 6.02 6.99 -14.57
N GLU A 38 5.48 5.97 -15.26
CA GLU A 38 4.81 4.83 -14.61
C GLU A 38 5.77 4.06 -13.70
N LYS A 39 7.00 3.81 -14.14
CA LYS A 39 8.03 3.18 -13.30
C LYS A 39 8.36 4.01 -12.07
N ALA A 40 8.51 5.33 -12.22
CA ALA A 40 8.80 6.21 -11.09
C ALA A 40 7.66 6.23 -10.06
N ILE A 41 6.41 6.15 -10.50
CA ILE A 41 5.25 6.00 -9.62
C ILE A 41 5.33 4.67 -8.88
N ASP A 42 5.58 3.58 -9.61
CA ASP A 42 5.69 2.23 -9.05
C ASP A 42 6.79 2.18 -7.97
N ASP A 43 7.99 2.67 -8.27
CA ASP A 43 9.12 2.74 -7.33
C ASP A 43 8.78 3.57 -6.08
N ALA A 44 8.09 4.71 -6.24
CA ALA A 44 7.71 5.59 -5.14
C ALA A 44 6.65 4.97 -4.22
N VAL A 45 5.66 4.29 -4.81
CA VAL A 45 4.63 3.55 -4.06
C VAL A 45 5.27 2.40 -3.28
N PHE A 46 6.19 1.66 -3.90
CA PHE A 46 6.93 0.60 -3.22
C PHE A 46 7.77 1.13 -2.06
N GLY A 47 8.55 2.19 -2.27
CA GLY A 47 9.34 2.81 -1.21
C GLY A 47 8.49 3.35 -0.05
N LEU A 48 7.28 3.84 -0.33
CA LEU A 48 6.32 4.21 0.72
C LEU A 48 5.89 2.99 1.54
N MET A 49 5.58 1.86 0.89
CA MET A 49 5.24 0.61 1.59
C MET A 49 6.38 0.14 2.48
N GLU A 50 7.62 0.18 1.99
CA GLU A 50 8.80 -0.14 2.81
C GLU A 50 8.88 0.73 4.07
N VAL A 51 8.67 2.04 3.93
CA VAL A 51 8.67 2.98 5.08
C VAL A 51 7.61 2.62 6.11
N ILE A 52 6.43 2.18 5.66
CA ILE A 52 5.33 1.80 6.56
C ILE A 52 5.60 0.45 7.21
N ASP A 53 6.18 -0.51 6.48
CA ASP A 53 6.68 -1.78 7.05
C ASP A 53 7.81 -1.54 8.06
N GLY A 54 8.40 -0.33 8.07
CA GLY A 54 9.38 0.12 9.05
C GLY A 54 10.82 0.11 8.53
N PHE A 55 10.99 0.11 7.21
CA PHE A 55 12.27 0.15 6.51
C PHE A 55 12.43 1.45 5.68
N PRO A 56 13.57 2.15 5.75
CA PRO A 56 14.72 1.90 6.61
C PRO A 56 14.42 2.19 8.08
N ALA A 57 15.38 1.83 8.94
CA ALA A 57 15.26 1.99 10.38
C ALA A 57 14.82 3.41 10.79
N PRO A 58 14.01 3.52 11.86
CA PRO A 58 13.48 4.78 12.35
C PRO A 58 14.57 5.78 12.77
N LEU A 59 14.29 7.08 12.61
CA LEU A 59 15.15 8.15 13.10
C LEU A 59 15.24 8.09 14.63
N GLN A 60 16.44 7.87 15.17
CA GLN A 60 16.66 7.73 16.61
C GLN A 60 18.06 8.19 17.06
N ASN A 61 18.19 8.50 18.34
CA ASN A 61 19.45 8.71 19.06
C ASN A 61 19.41 7.97 20.41
N ASP A 62 20.41 8.16 21.27
CA ASP A 62 20.54 7.46 22.56
C ASP A 62 19.35 7.67 23.52
N ARG A 63 18.54 8.72 23.32
CA ARG A 63 17.45 9.10 24.22
C ARG A 63 16.07 9.06 23.58
N TYR A 64 15.96 9.27 22.28
CA TYR A 64 14.69 9.46 21.59
C TYR A 64 14.63 8.72 20.25
N ARG A 65 13.42 8.27 19.91
CA ARG A 65 13.08 7.69 18.62
C ARG A 65 11.82 8.35 18.07
N ALA A 66 11.86 8.74 16.80
CA ALA A 66 10.67 9.07 16.01
C ALA A 66 10.20 7.83 15.26
N ALA A 67 8.90 7.55 15.29
CA ALA A 67 8.30 6.42 14.58
C ALA A 67 7.01 6.88 13.89
N LEU A 68 6.89 6.60 12.60
CA LEU A 68 5.63 6.66 11.89
C LEU A 68 4.84 5.39 12.21
N ARG A 69 3.53 5.53 12.41
CA ARG A 69 2.62 4.41 12.63
C ARG A 69 1.44 4.58 11.70
N MET A 70 1.15 3.53 10.96
CA MET A 70 -0.06 3.39 10.17
C MET A 70 -0.75 2.11 10.62
N ALA A 71 -2.08 2.14 10.66
CA ALA A 71 -2.86 0.98 11.04
C ALA A 71 -3.86 0.62 9.96
N VAL A 72 -4.15 -0.66 9.85
CA VAL A 72 -5.25 -1.20 9.06
C VAL A 72 -6.28 -1.81 9.99
N ASP A 73 -7.55 -1.48 9.75
CA ASP A 73 -8.70 -1.98 10.51
C ASP A 73 -9.51 -2.95 9.66
N LEU A 74 -9.78 -4.13 10.21
CA LEU A 74 -10.86 -4.98 9.74
C LEU A 74 -12.14 -4.59 10.48
N VAL A 75 -13.08 -3.99 9.77
CA VAL A 75 -14.37 -3.55 10.32
C VAL A 75 -15.46 -4.54 9.96
N ASP A 76 -16.19 -5.00 10.98
CA ASP A 76 -17.46 -5.70 10.82
C ASP A 76 -18.55 -4.65 10.59
N ARG A 77 -19.06 -4.62 9.35
CA ARG A 77 -20.03 -3.63 8.91
C ARG A 77 -21.44 -3.85 9.45
N GLU A 78 -21.79 -5.08 9.85
CA GLU A 78 -23.11 -5.37 10.41
C GLU A 78 -23.18 -4.94 11.88
N ALA A 79 -22.10 -5.18 12.62
CA ALA A 79 -22.00 -4.82 14.04
C ALA A 79 -21.38 -3.43 14.28
N ASP A 80 -21.02 -2.71 13.21
CA ASP A 80 -20.33 -1.40 13.21
C ASP A 80 -19.16 -1.33 14.21
N ARG A 81 -18.25 -2.31 14.13
CA ARG A 81 -17.11 -2.40 15.05
C ARG A 81 -15.85 -2.91 14.39
N THR A 82 -14.71 -2.38 14.81
CA THR A 82 -13.40 -2.92 14.46
C THR A 82 -13.21 -4.29 15.12
N ARG A 83 -13.00 -5.31 14.31
CA ARG A 83 -12.69 -6.68 14.75
C ARG A 83 -11.21 -6.86 15.02
N VAL A 84 -10.37 -6.30 14.14
CA VAL A 84 -8.91 -6.40 14.20
C VAL A 84 -8.33 -5.06 13.80
N GLN A 85 -7.32 -4.60 14.54
CA GLN A 85 -6.50 -3.46 14.18
C GLN A 85 -5.04 -3.91 14.20
N ILE A 86 -4.30 -3.63 13.14
CA ILE A 86 -2.88 -3.98 13.02
C ILE A 86 -2.09 -2.71 12.81
N ASN A 87 -1.12 -2.43 13.68
CA ASN A 87 -0.05 -1.49 13.36
C ASN A 87 0.85 -2.13 12.30
N LEU A 88 0.95 -1.49 11.15
CA LEU A 88 1.69 -1.97 10.00
C LEU A 88 3.22 -1.84 10.19
N ALA A 89 3.66 -1.00 11.14
CA ALA A 89 5.08 -0.87 11.44
C ALA A 89 5.66 -2.17 12.03
N GLY A 90 6.71 -2.71 11.40
CA GLY A 90 7.30 -4.00 11.73
C GLY A 90 6.53 -5.20 11.18
N GLY A 91 5.67 -4.99 10.19
CA GLY A 91 5.06 -6.05 9.39
C GLY A 91 6.01 -6.53 8.29
N ASP A 92 5.97 -7.82 8.00
CA ASP A 92 6.73 -8.42 6.89
C ASP A 92 5.86 -8.58 5.63
N GLY A 93 4.63 -8.06 5.62
CA GLY A 93 3.58 -8.48 4.68
C GLY A 93 3.10 -7.43 3.67
N MET A 94 3.31 -6.14 3.88
CA MET A 94 2.65 -5.14 3.03
C MET A 94 3.21 -5.13 1.61
N ALA A 95 4.53 -5.18 1.47
CA ALA A 95 5.19 -5.16 0.17
C ALA A 95 5.27 -6.54 -0.51
N MET A 96 4.98 -7.64 0.22
CA MET A 96 5.19 -9.02 -0.27
C MET A 96 4.40 -9.36 -1.53
N GLY A 97 3.19 -8.82 -1.70
CA GLY A 97 2.34 -9.06 -2.87
C GLY A 97 2.59 -8.11 -4.05
N TYR A 98 3.42 -7.09 -3.86
CA TYR A 98 3.55 -5.94 -4.77
C TYR A 98 3.78 -6.32 -6.24
N HIS A 99 4.75 -7.20 -6.50
CA HIS A 99 5.06 -7.62 -7.87
C HIS A 99 3.94 -8.45 -8.51
N GLY A 100 3.22 -9.25 -7.73
CA GLY A 100 2.05 -10.00 -8.21
C GLY A 100 0.92 -9.06 -8.61
N TRP A 101 0.61 -8.08 -7.76
CA TRP A 101 -0.42 -7.07 -8.03
C TRP A 101 -0.11 -6.23 -9.28
N LEU A 102 1.14 -5.83 -9.48
CA LEU A 102 1.55 -5.15 -10.72
C LEU A 102 1.33 -6.01 -11.98
N ALA A 103 1.48 -7.34 -11.85
CA ALA A 103 1.22 -8.30 -12.93
C ALA A 103 -0.28 -8.64 -13.09
N GLY A 104 -1.16 -8.05 -12.28
CA GLY A 104 -2.59 -8.34 -12.28
C GLY A 104 -2.98 -9.62 -11.51
N ASP A 105 -2.06 -10.18 -10.72
CA ASP A 105 -2.30 -11.35 -9.88
C ASP A 105 -2.85 -10.91 -8.51
N PHE A 106 -4.17 -10.85 -8.43
CA PHE A 106 -4.91 -10.47 -7.22
C PHE A 106 -5.54 -11.67 -6.48
N GLY A 107 -5.23 -12.89 -6.92
CA GLY A 107 -5.92 -14.11 -6.51
C GLY A 107 -7.22 -14.38 -7.27
N GLU A 108 -7.85 -15.51 -6.96
CA GLU A 108 -9.00 -16.05 -7.73
C GLU A 108 -10.33 -15.33 -7.45
N THR A 109 -10.40 -14.53 -6.40
CA THR A 109 -11.62 -13.80 -6.02
C THR A 109 -11.52 -12.35 -6.49
N PRO A 110 -12.47 -11.85 -7.29
CA PRO A 110 -12.42 -10.48 -7.78
C PRO A 110 -12.52 -9.47 -6.64
N ILE A 111 -11.66 -8.44 -6.70
CA ILE A 111 -11.75 -7.27 -5.82
C ILE A 111 -13.00 -6.50 -6.20
N VAL A 112 -13.93 -6.39 -5.25
CA VAL A 112 -15.10 -5.53 -5.38
C VAL A 112 -14.79 -4.19 -4.73
N ALA A 113 -14.71 -3.11 -5.52
CA ALA A 113 -14.60 -1.77 -4.99
C ALA A 113 -15.81 -1.51 -4.07
N GLY A 114 -15.55 -1.12 -2.82
CA GLY A 114 -16.61 -0.67 -1.92
C GLY A 114 -17.29 0.54 -2.55
N GLY A 115 -18.58 0.41 -2.86
CA GLY A 115 -19.37 1.55 -3.33
C GLY A 115 -19.24 2.70 -2.35
N GLN A 116 -18.88 3.88 -2.85
CA GLN A 116 -19.05 5.11 -2.07
C GLN A 116 -20.51 5.21 -1.62
N PRO A 117 -20.79 5.67 -0.39
CA PRO A 117 -22.14 6.05 -0.01
C PRO A 117 -22.72 7.11 -0.94
#